data_AF-A0AA38LPA9-F1
#
_entry.id   AF-A0AA38LPA9-F1
#
_cell.length_a   1.000
_cell.length_b   1.000
_cell.length_c   1.000
_cell.angle_alpha   90.00
_cell.angle_beta   90.00
_cell.angle_gamma   90.00
#
_symmetry.space_group_name_H-M   'P 1'
#
loop_
_entity.id
_entity.type
_entity.pdbx_description
1 polymer ?
#
loop_
_entity_poly.entity_id
_entity_poly.type
_entity_poly.pdbx_seq_one_letter_code
_entity_poly.pdbx_strand_id
1 'polypeptide(L)'
;IAKKKSSMRHSEIALARHVTEEGRGLVVVVNKMDLLKGKENAKLRERVMDAVPEEVQKILPQVTGIPIVFISALEGKGRAAVMRKVIESYDKWCVRLSTARLNRWLRKVMARHSWKDQAQGPRVKYLTQVKARPPTFVAFVAGSTELSDTDLRFLTNSLKEDFNLGGIPLRILQRTIERKRKDSPKISSPKKVKLSKASSTVPSDKRDSVSSL
;
A
#
# COMPACT_ATOMS: atom_id res chain seq x y z
N ILE A 1 2.60 -21.69 29.97
CA ILE A 1 1.62 -21.71 28.85
C ILE A 1 0.32 -22.35 29.32
N ALA A 2 0.33 -23.58 29.85
CA ALA A 2 -0.89 -24.27 30.33
C ALA A 2 -1.71 -23.62 31.47
N LYS A 3 -1.16 -22.65 32.22
CA LYS A 3 -1.84 -21.96 33.34
C LYS A 3 -2.02 -20.45 33.15
N LYS A 4 -1.58 -19.85 32.03
CA LYS A 4 -1.70 -18.39 31.80
C LYS A 4 -2.74 -18.13 30.71
N LYS A 5 -3.56 -17.10 30.94
CA LYS A 5 -4.64 -16.63 30.03
C LYS A 5 -4.11 -16.06 28.70
N SER A 6 -2.81 -15.73 28.63
CA SER A 6 -2.10 -15.32 27.41
C SER A 6 -0.84 -16.17 27.22
N SER A 7 -0.61 -16.63 25.99
CA SER A 7 0.60 -17.37 25.63
C SER A 7 1.80 -16.42 25.49
N MET A 8 1.56 -15.17 25.07
CA MET A 8 2.62 -14.15 24.89
C MET A 8 2.72 -13.18 26.07
N ARG A 9 3.95 -12.72 26.33
CA ARG A 9 4.29 -11.66 27.28
C ARG A 9 4.22 -10.29 26.60
N HIS A 10 4.07 -9.24 27.40
CA HIS A 10 4.02 -7.86 26.89
C HIS A 10 5.26 -7.48 26.06
N SER A 11 6.46 -7.87 26.50
CA SER A 11 7.71 -7.61 25.78
C SER A 11 7.78 -8.32 24.42
N GLU A 12 7.26 -9.54 24.33
CA GLU A 12 7.20 -10.31 23.07
C GLU A 12 6.25 -9.65 22.08
N ILE A 13 5.10 -9.14 22.57
CA ILE A 13 4.14 -8.39 21.77
C ILE A 13 4.75 -7.09 21.25
N ALA A 14 5.42 -6.33 22.11
CA ALA A 14 6.09 -5.09 21.72
C ALA A 14 7.15 -5.34 20.64
N LEU A 15 7.97 -6.38 20.81
CA LEU A 15 8.98 -6.77 19.82
C LEU A 15 8.32 -7.17 18.48
N ALA A 16 7.27 -7.97 18.51
CA ALA A 16 6.59 -8.42 17.30
C ALA A 16 5.94 -7.26 16.52
N ARG A 17 5.38 -6.27 17.23
CA ARG A 17 4.87 -5.02 16.63
C ARG A 17 6.00 -4.22 16.00
N HIS A 18 7.10 -4.04 16.72
CA HIS A 18 8.26 -3.30 16.22
C HIS A 18 8.84 -3.92 14.94
N VAL A 19 9.00 -5.24 14.90
CA VAL A 19 9.48 -5.97 13.70
C VAL A 19 8.53 -5.77 12.51
N THR A 20 7.23 -5.77 12.78
CA THR A 20 6.19 -5.57 11.75
C THR A 20 6.20 -4.13 11.22
N GLU A 21 6.36 -3.14 12.11
CA GLU A 21 6.46 -1.72 11.77
C GLU A 21 7.70 -1.43 10.91
N GLU A 22 8.83 -2.06 11.21
CA GLU A 22 10.03 -1.99 10.35
C GLU A 22 9.81 -2.59 8.95
N GLY A 23 8.82 -3.48 8.81
CA GLY A 23 8.48 -4.12 7.54
C GLY A 23 9.29 -5.40 7.29
N ARG A 24 9.67 -6.12 8.35
CA ARG A 24 10.36 -7.41 8.24
C ARG A 24 9.36 -8.57 8.22
N GLY A 25 9.73 -9.66 7.56
CA GLY A 25 8.99 -10.92 7.67
C GLY A 25 9.09 -11.48 9.09
N LEU A 26 7.99 -12.00 9.61
CA LEU A 26 7.91 -12.59 10.94
C LEU A 26 7.58 -14.08 10.83
N VAL A 27 8.29 -14.91 11.58
CA VAL A 27 7.97 -16.33 11.78
C VAL A 27 7.88 -16.56 13.27
N VAL A 28 6.74 -17.07 13.74
CA VAL A 28 6.52 -17.32 15.17
C VAL A 28 6.85 -18.76 15.47
N VAL A 29 7.67 -18.99 16.48
CA VAL A 29 8.11 -20.33 16.88
C VAL A 29 7.63 -20.61 18.28
N VAL A 30 6.81 -21.65 18.43
CA VAL A 30 6.30 -22.11 19.72
C VAL A 30 7.17 -23.27 20.17
N ASN A 31 7.98 -23.04 21.20
CA ASN A 31 8.90 -24.03 21.73
C ASN A 31 8.30 -24.82 22.90
N LYS A 32 8.98 -25.89 23.31
CA LYS A 32 8.65 -26.78 24.45
C LYS A 32 7.41 -27.64 24.25
N MET A 33 7.13 -28.03 22.99
CA MET A 33 6.01 -28.92 22.67
C MET A 33 6.18 -30.34 23.24
N ASP A 34 7.39 -30.70 23.69
CA ASP A 34 7.68 -31.92 24.44
C ASP A 34 6.89 -32.02 25.75
N LEU A 35 6.64 -30.89 26.43
CA LEU A 35 5.86 -30.87 27.68
C LEU A 35 4.39 -31.23 27.48
N LEU A 36 3.89 -31.17 26.24
CA LEU A 36 2.49 -31.46 25.89
C LEU A 36 2.32 -32.86 25.28
N LYS A 37 3.29 -33.75 25.52
CA LYS A 37 3.22 -35.14 25.07
C LYS A 37 2.43 -36.01 26.04
N GLY A 38 1.99 -37.16 25.53
CA GLY A 38 1.19 -38.16 26.26
C GLY A 38 -0.31 -38.04 25.97
N LYS A 39 -1.05 -39.14 26.17
CA LYS A 39 -2.50 -39.21 25.92
C LYS A 39 -3.29 -38.23 26.77
N GLU A 40 -2.84 -38.00 28.00
CA GLU A 40 -3.46 -37.06 28.95
C GLU A 40 -3.36 -35.60 28.49
N ASN A 41 -2.26 -35.23 27.84
CA ASN A 41 -2.01 -33.87 27.36
C ASN A 41 -2.45 -33.64 25.90
N ALA A 42 -3.01 -34.65 25.22
CA ALA A 42 -3.41 -34.54 23.82
C ALA A 42 -4.42 -33.42 23.58
N LYS A 43 -5.44 -33.30 24.45
CA LYS A 43 -6.43 -32.21 24.41
C LYS A 43 -5.79 -30.84 24.65
N LEU A 44 -4.78 -30.77 25.52
CA LEU A 44 -4.08 -29.52 25.81
C LEU A 44 -3.19 -29.12 24.63
N ARG A 45 -2.55 -30.09 23.97
CA ARG A 45 -1.75 -29.86 22.76
C ARG A 45 -2.59 -29.28 21.63
N GLU A 46 -3.74 -29.87 21.36
CA GLU A 46 -4.70 -29.39 20.36
C GLU A 46 -5.14 -27.95 20.67
N ARG A 47 -5.57 -27.68 21.90
CA ARG A 47 -5.93 -26.32 22.34
C ARG A 47 -4.82 -25.30 22.12
N VAL A 48 -3.56 -25.66 22.38
CA VAL A 48 -2.42 -24.75 22.14
C VAL A 48 -2.19 -24.53 20.65
N MET A 49 -2.36 -25.57 19.83
CA MET A 49 -2.21 -25.47 18.38
C MET A 49 -3.26 -24.57 17.74
N ASP A 50 -4.47 -24.51 18.31
CA ASP A 50 -5.56 -23.66 17.81
C ASP A 50 -5.51 -22.24 18.41
N ALA A 51 -5.25 -22.13 19.72
CA ALA A 51 -5.30 -20.84 20.41
C ALA A 51 -4.16 -19.90 20.03
N VAL A 52 -2.94 -20.43 19.80
CA VAL A 52 -1.77 -19.58 19.51
C VAL A 52 -1.93 -18.82 18.19
N PRO A 53 -2.32 -19.44 17.06
CA PRO A 53 -2.63 -18.71 15.84
C PRO A 53 -3.66 -17.60 15.99
N GLU A 54 -4.75 -17.86 16.73
CA GLU A 54 -5.74 -16.84 16.99
C GLU A 54 -5.18 -15.68 17.83
N GLU A 55 -4.40 -15.98 18.87
CA GLU A 55 -3.79 -14.98 19.74
C GLU A 55 -2.83 -14.08 18.94
N VAL A 56 -1.97 -14.68 18.11
CA VAL A 56 -1.06 -13.96 17.21
C VAL A 56 -1.85 -13.06 16.25
N GLN A 57 -2.92 -13.57 15.65
CA GLN A 57 -3.74 -12.80 14.70
C GLN A 57 -4.47 -11.63 15.38
N LYS A 58 -4.91 -11.80 16.64
CA LYS A 58 -5.54 -10.74 17.45
C LYS A 58 -4.56 -9.64 17.81
N ILE A 59 -3.29 -9.98 18.09
CA ILE A 59 -2.26 -9.01 18.48
C ILE A 59 -1.67 -8.27 17.28
N LEU A 60 -1.56 -8.93 16.13
CA LEU A 60 -1.02 -8.40 14.88
C LEU A 60 -2.05 -8.44 13.75
N PRO A 61 -3.17 -7.69 13.84
CA PRO A 61 -4.20 -7.67 12.80
C PRO A 61 -3.67 -7.18 11.44
N GLN A 62 -2.59 -6.40 11.43
CA GLN A 62 -1.99 -5.83 10.22
C GLN A 62 -1.32 -6.89 9.31
N VAL A 63 -0.83 -8.00 9.88
CA VAL A 63 -0.21 -9.09 9.11
C VAL A 63 -1.04 -10.35 9.32
N THR A 64 -1.68 -10.78 8.25
CA THR A 64 -2.54 -11.96 8.25
C THR A 64 -1.77 -13.16 7.72
N GLY A 65 -1.92 -14.32 8.36
CA GLY A 65 -1.26 -15.56 7.94
C GLY A 65 0.22 -15.66 8.30
N ILE A 66 0.62 -15.12 9.46
CA ILE A 66 1.98 -15.29 10.00
C ILE A 66 2.25 -16.80 10.20
N PRO A 67 3.33 -17.36 9.64
CA PRO A 67 3.64 -18.77 9.82
C PRO A 67 4.03 -19.05 11.27
N ILE A 68 3.35 -20.04 11.86
CA ILE A 68 3.60 -20.52 13.22
C ILE A 68 4.18 -21.93 13.13
N VAL A 69 5.31 -22.15 13.80
CA VAL A 69 5.98 -23.45 13.83
C VAL A 69 6.09 -23.94 15.26
N PHE A 70 5.52 -25.11 15.52
CA PHE A 70 5.57 -25.79 16.80
C PHE A 70 6.81 -26.70 16.85
N ILE A 71 7.70 -26.48 17.82
CA ILE A 71 8.96 -27.20 17.94
C ILE A 71 9.20 -27.72 19.36
N SER A 72 10.11 -28.69 19.46
CA SER A 72 10.77 -29.04 20.72
C SER A 72 12.27 -28.90 20.51
N ALA A 73 12.85 -27.82 21.04
CA ALA A 73 14.28 -27.57 20.95
C ALA A 73 15.10 -28.65 21.69
N LEU A 74 14.59 -29.16 22.81
CA LEU A 74 15.26 -30.19 23.61
C LEU A 74 15.43 -31.49 22.82
N GLU A 75 14.42 -31.88 22.04
CA GLU A 75 14.45 -33.09 21.20
C GLU A 75 14.98 -32.83 19.79
N GLY A 76 15.34 -31.58 19.47
CA GLY A 76 15.72 -31.16 18.13
C GLY A 76 14.60 -31.27 17.07
N LYS A 77 13.35 -31.49 17.48
CA LYS A 77 12.21 -31.67 16.56
C LYS A 77 11.73 -30.34 16.03
N GLY A 78 11.52 -30.28 14.71
CA GLY A 78 10.95 -29.11 14.04
C GLY A 78 11.97 -28.07 13.56
N ARG A 79 13.28 -28.24 13.84
CA ARG A 79 14.35 -27.32 13.37
C ARG A 79 14.33 -27.10 11.84
N ALA A 80 14.16 -28.18 11.08
CA ALA A 80 14.09 -28.12 9.62
C ALA A 80 12.81 -27.44 9.14
N ALA A 81 11.69 -27.60 9.87
CA ALA A 81 10.43 -26.93 9.55
C ALA A 81 10.54 -25.41 9.76
N VAL A 82 11.22 -24.96 10.82
CA VAL A 82 11.49 -23.54 11.06
C VAL A 82 12.27 -22.95 9.88
N MET A 83 13.38 -23.58 9.50
CA MET A 83 14.22 -23.08 8.40
C MET A 83 13.43 -23.01 7.07
N ARG A 84 12.64 -24.05 6.75
CA ARG A 84 11.78 -24.02 5.56
C ARG A 84 10.79 -22.85 5.59
N LYS A 85 10.11 -22.62 6.72
CA LYS A 85 9.17 -21.48 6.84
C LYS A 85 9.85 -20.12 6.76
N VAL A 86 11.07 -20.00 7.27
CA VAL A 86 11.87 -18.77 7.11
C VAL A 86 12.18 -18.51 5.64
N ILE A 87 12.62 -19.52 4.90
CA ILE A 87 12.91 -19.40 3.45
C ILE A 87 11.63 -19.08 2.67
N GLU A 88 10.53 -19.79 2.92
CA GLU A 88 9.23 -19.51 2.28
C GLU A 88 8.77 -18.06 2.54
N SER A 89 8.90 -17.58 3.78
CA SER A 89 8.57 -16.19 4.13
C SER A 89 9.51 -15.19 3.47
N TYR A 90 10.79 -15.51 3.36
CA TYR A 90 11.77 -14.68 2.68
C TYR A 90 11.48 -14.56 1.18
N ASP A 91 11.15 -15.68 0.53
CA ASP A 91 10.79 -15.71 -0.89
C ASP A 91 9.58 -14.83 -1.16
N LYS A 92 8.52 -14.96 -0.33
CA LYS A 92 7.34 -14.08 -0.36
C LYS A 92 7.72 -12.61 -0.15
N TRP A 93 8.58 -12.33 0.84
CA TRP A 93 9.04 -10.97 1.14
C TRP A 93 9.90 -10.37 0.02
N CYS A 94 10.46 -11.18 -0.88
CA CYS A 94 11.24 -10.74 -2.02
C CYS A 94 10.43 -10.63 -3.33
N VAL A 95 9.16 -11.05 -3.34
CA VAL A 95 8.36 -11.09 -4.57
C VAL A 95 8.29 -9.72 -5.24
N ARG A 96 8.57 -9.71 -6.55
CA ARG A 96 8.35 -8.56 -7.42
C ARG A 96 7.27 -8.86 -8.45
N LEU A 97 6.22 -8.06 -8.43
CA LEU A 97 5.07 -8.13 -9.33
C LEU A 97 5.22 -7.07 -10.41
N SER A 98 5.04 -7.47 -11.67
CA SER A 98 5.07 -6.53 -12.78
C SER A 98 3.86 -5.59 -12.75
N THR A 99 4.08 -4.33 -13.11
CA THR A 99 3.03 -3.30 -13.17
C THR A 99 1.87 -3.73 -14.08
N ALA A 100 2.16 -4.44 -15.18
CA ALA A 100 1.12 -4.98 -16.05
C ALA A 100 0.23 -6.03 -15.35
N ARG A 101 0.83 -6.96 -14.60
CA ARG A 101 0.09 -7.98 -13.83
C ARG A 101 -0.75 -7.34 -12.73
N LEU A 102 -0.18 -6.40 -11.98
CA LEU A 102 -0.89 -5.64 -10.93
C LEU A 102 -2.09 -4.88 -11.50
N ASN A 103 -1.93 -4.17 -12.62
CA ASN A 103 -3.05 -3.40 -13.18
C ASN A 103 -4.14 -4.27 -13.81
N ARG A 104 -3.79 -5.43 -14.38
CA ARG A 104 -4.80 -6.42 -14.80
C ARG A 104 -5.60 -6.96 -13.62
N TRP A 105 -4.91 -7.29 -12.53
CA TRP A 105 -5.52 -7.73 -11.29
C TRP A 105 -6.42 -6.65 -10.67
N LEU A 106 -5.92 -5.42 -10.57
CA LEU A 106 -6.65 -4.29 -9.99
C LEU A 106 -8.00 -4.08 -10.68
N ARG A 107 -8.04 -4.10 -12.02
CA ARG A 107 -9.31 -3.97 -12.77
C ARG A 107 -10.32 -5.06 -12.40
N LYS A 108 -9.88 -6.31 -12.20
CA LYS A 108 -10.76 -7.41 -11.79
C LYS A 108 -11.27 -7.24 -10.37
N VAL A 109 -10.43 -6.81 -9.44
CA VAL A 109 -10.82 -6.56 -8.04
C VAL A 109 -11.77 -5.38 -7.94
N MET A 110 -11.47 -4.26 -8.62
CA MET A 110 -12.33 -3.08 -8.65
C MET A 110 -13.68 -3.30 -9.35
N ALA A 111 -13.79 -4.28 -10.25
CA ALA A 111 -15.08 -4.66 -10.84
C ALA A 111 -15.97 -5.45 -9.87
N ARG A 112 -15.36 -6.23 -8.96
CA ARG A 112 -16.06 -7.02 -7.93
C ARG A 112 -16.47 -6.16 -6.73
N HIS A 113 -15.68 -5.15 -6.41
CA HIS A 113 -15.98 -4.23 -5.32
C HIS A 113 -16.97 -3.15 -5.80
N SER A 114 -18.07 -2.94 -5.09
CA SER A 114 -19.04 -1.89 -5.43
C SER A 114 -18.47 -0.52 -5.06
N TRP A 115 -17.54 0.00 -5.88
CA TRP A 115 -17.16 1.42 -5.86
C TRP A 115 -18.27 2.33 -6.45
N LYS A 116 -19.42 1.74 -6.80
CA LYS A 116 -20.41 2.31 -7.71
C LYS A 116 -21.13 3.54 -7.16
N ASP A 117 -21.22 3.73 -5.85
CA ASP A 117 -21.95 4.87 -5.27
C ASP A 117 -21.16 6.18 -5.28
N GLN A 118 -19.89 6.14 -5.68
CA GLN A 118 -19.04 7.32 -5.75
C GLN A 118 -18.75 7.73 -7.20
N ALA A 119 -19.76 8.25 -7.89
CA ALA A 119 -19.56 8.89 -9.20
C ALA A 119 -18.44 9.95 -9.18
N GLN A 120 -18.22 10.61 -8.03
CA GLN A 120 -17.17 11.60 -7.80
C GLN A 120 -15.99 11.14 -6.92
N GLY A 121 -16.02 9.95 -6.32
CA GLY A 121 -15.01 9.57 -5.33
C GLY A 121 -13.65 9.14 -5.90
N PRO A 122 -12.66 8.95 -5.01
CA PRO A 122 -11.30 8.59 -5.38
C PRO A 122 -11.26 7.27 -6.13
N ARG A 123 -10.70 7.23 -7.34
CA ARG A 123 -10.59 5.99 -8.14
C ARG A 123 -9.14 5.62 -8.35
N VAL A 124 -8.76 4.38 -8.01
CA VAL A 124 -7.40 3.88 -8.28
C VAL A 124 -7.21 3.68 -9.78
N LYS A 125 -6.40 4.53 -10.40
CA LYS A 125 -6.13 4.50 -11.85
C LYS A 125 -5.15 3.38 -12.19
N TYR A 126 -4.09 3.25 -11.40
CA TYR A 126 -3.10 2.20 -11.56
C TYR A 126 -2.34 1.95 -10.25
N LEU A 127 -1.76 0.77 -10.15
CA LEU A 127 -0.98 0.30 -9.01
C LEU A 127 0.40 -0.17 -9.51
N THR A 128 1.45 0.19 -8.81
CA THR A 128 2.82 -0.27 -9.11
C THR A 128 3.58 -0.64 -7.85
N GLN A 129 4.52 -1.57 -7.95
CA GLN A 129 5.40 -1.94 -6.84
C GLN A 129 6.72 -1.17 -6.92
N VAL A 130 6.97 -0.30 -5.94
CA VAL A 130 8.17 0.54 -5.89
C VAL A 130 9.32 -0.11 -5.15
N LYS A 131 9.03 -0.92 -4.13
CA LYS A 131 10.05 -1.62 -3.34
C LYS A 131 9.68 -3.10 -3.20
N ALA A 132 10.68 -3.96 -3.23
CA ALA A 132 10.50 -5.38 -2.97
C ALA A 132 10.50 -5.70 -1.47
N ARG A 133 11.28 -5.00 -0.63
CA ARG A 133 11.56 -5.37 0.77
C ARG A 133 11.38 -4.19 1.76
N PRO A 134 10.28 -4.09 2.51
CA PRO A 134 9.03 -4.83 2.33
C PRO A 134 8.36 -4.53 0.98
N PRO A 135 7.50 -5.42 0.46
CA PRO A 135 6.75 -5.14 -0.75
C PRO A 135 5.89 -3.89 -0.55
N THR A 136 6.29 -2.82 -1.23
CA THR A 136 5.67 -1.51 -1.12
C THR A 136 5.07 -1.14 -2.46
N PHE A 137 3.77 -0.85 -2.44
CA PHE A 137 2.98 -0.49 -3.60
C PHE A 137 2.62 0.98 -3.53
N VAL A 138 2.51 1.63 -4.69
CA VAL A 138 1.98 2.98 -4.81
C VAL A 138 0.70 2.90 -5.64
N ALA A 139 -0.41 3.24 -5.00
CA ALA A 139 -1.72 3.38 -5.62
C ALA A 139 -1.87 4.83 -6.11
N PHE A 140 -2.05 4.99 -7.41
CA PHE A 140 -2.29 6.29 -8.00
C PHE A 140 -3.79 6.53 -8.12
N VAL A 141 -4.28 7.52 -7.38
CA VAL A 141 -5.70 7.80 -7.20
C VAL A 141 -6.07 9.03 -8.02
N ALA A 142 -7.14 8.92 -8.81
CA ALA A 142 -7.69 10.03 -9.57
C ALA A 142 -8.69 10.81 -8.71
N GLY A 143 -8.50 12.12 -8.59
CA GLY A 143 -9.33 13.01 -7.77
C GLY A 143 -8.47 13.98 -6.96
N SER A 144 -9.06 14.65 -5.99
CA SER A 144 -8.36 15.44 -4.97
C SER A 144 -8.35 14.76 -3.60
N THR A 145 -9.02 13.61 -3.49
CA THR A 145 -9.25 12.89 -2.22
C THR A 145 -8.45 11.58 -2.22
N GLU A 146 -7.98 11.18 -1.05
CA GLU A 146 -7.33 9.88 -0.82
C GLU A 146 -8.36 8.75 -0.60
N LEU A 147 -7.94 7.49 -0.74
CA LEU A 147 -8.80 6.35 -0.40
C LEU A 147 -9.00 6.28 1.11
N SER A 148 -10.16 5.76 1.53
CA SER A 148 -10.41 5.50 2.95
C SER A 148 -9.54 4.35 3.47
N ASP A 149 -9.35 4.28 4.79
CA ASP A 149 -8.64 3.17 5.43
C ASP A 149 -9.31 1.81 5.14
N THR A 150 -10.63 1.79 4.99
CA THR A 150 -11.39 0.57 4.66
C THR A 150 -11.00 0.06 3.28
N ASP A 151 -10.91 0.95 2.29
CA ASP A 151 -10.54 0.60 0.91
C ASP A 151 -9.07 0.15 0.83
N LEU A 152 -8.18 0.80 1.58
CA LEU A 152 -6.78 0.39 1.68
C LEU A 152 -6.64 -1.00 2.32
N ARG A 153 -7.40 -1.30 3.38
CA ARG A 153 -7.42 -2.62 4.02
C ARG A 153 -7.96 -3.67 3.07
N PHE A 154 -9.03 -3.38 2.34
CA PHE A 154 -9.58 -4.25 1.30
C PHE A 154 -8.53 -4.55 0.22
N LEU A 155 -7.91 -3.53 -0.38
CA LEU A 155 -6.85 -3.70 -1.38
C LEU A 155 -5.68 -4.52 -0.84
N THR A 156 -5.27 -4.25 0.39
CA THR A 156 -4.17 -4.97 1.06
C THR A 156 -4.52 -6.45 1.24
N ASN A 157 -5.73 -6.77 1.71
CA ASN A 157 -6.15 -8.15 1.91
C ASN A 157 -6.32 -8.89 0.58
N SER A 158 -6.93 -8.25 -0.44
CA SER A 158 -7.02 -8.84 -1.77
C SER A 158 -5.64 -9.07 -2.40
N LEU A 159 -4.65 -8.20 -2.18
CA LEU A 159 -3.27 -8.43 -2.61
C LEU A 159 -2.65 -9.66 -1.91
N LYS A 160 -2.88 -9.81 -0.61
CA LYS A 160 -2.38 -10.94 0.17
C LYS A 160 -2.94 -12.26 -0.35
N GLU A 161 -4.25 -12.31 -0.59
CA GLU A 161 -4.97 -13.50 -1.04
C GLU A 161 -4.57 -13.88 -2.48
N ASP A 162 -4.75 -12.97 -3.45
CA ASP A 162 -4.59 -13.29 -4.88
C ASP A 162 -3.12 -13.50 -5.30
N PHE A 163 -2.15 -12.98 -4.53
CA PHE A 163 -0.72 -13.16 -4.79
C PHE A 163 0.00 -14.02 -3.76
N ASN A 164 -0.72 -14.65 -2.82
CA ASN A 164 -0.15 -15.47 -1.73
C ASN A 164 0.94 -14.74 -0.93
N LEU A 165 0.73 -13.43 -0.68
CA LEU A 165 1.63 -12.57 0.11
C LEU A 165 1.21 -12.53 1.60
N GLY A 166 0.54 -13.58 2.08
CA GLY A 166 0.26 -13.76 3.50
C GLY A 166 1.52 -13.98 4.33
N GLY A 167 1.48 -13.52 5.58
CA GLY A 167 2.55 -13.67 6.56
C GLY A 167 3.66 -12.62 6.50
N ILE A 168 3.56 -11.65 5.58
CA ILE A 168 4.52 -10.55 5.46
C ILE A 168 3.82 -9.18 5.55
N PRO A 169 4.51 -8.15 6.08
CA PRO A 169 3.99 -6.79 6.07
C PRO A 169 3.99 -6.21 4.65
N LEU A 170 2.85 -5.63 4.28
CA LEU A 170 2.62 -4.97 2.99
C LEU A 170 2.32 -3.50 3.23
N ARG A 171 2.85 -2.64 2.36
CA ARG A 171 2.60 -1.19 2.44
C ARG A 171 1.98 -0.71 1.14
N ILE A 172 0.87 0.00 1.24
CA ILE A 172 0.25 0.71 0.11
C ILE A 172 0.35 2.20 0.41
N LEU A 173 1.13 2.92 -0.37
CA LEU A 173 1.21 4.36 -0.36
C LEU A 173 0.24 4.92 -1.38
N GLN A 174 -0.32 6.09 -1.09
CA GLN A 174 -1.26 6.77 -1.98
C GLN A 174 -0.56 7.94 -2.66
N ARG A 175 -0.87 8.16 -3.94
CA ARG A 175 -0.50 9.39 -4.65
C ARG A 175 -1.69 9.88 -5.45
N THR A 176 -2.10 11.10 -5.17
CA THR A 176 -3.21 11.74 -5.86
C THR A 176 -2.71 12.36 -7.18
N ILE A 177 -3.44 12.09 -8.26
CA ILE A 177 -3.21 12.72 -9.55
C ILE A 177 -4.34 13.71 -9.77
N GLU A 178 -3.99 15.00 -9.80
CA GLU A 178 -4.94 16.05 -10.12
C GLU A 178 -5.56 15.81 -11.50
N ARG A 179 -6.89 15.89 -11.57
CA ARG A 179 -7.58 15.91 -12.85
C ARG A 179 -7.28 17.25 -13.51
N LYS A 180 -6.46 17.27 -14.57
CA LYS A 180 -6.47 18.40 -15.50
C LYS A 180 -7.91 18.59 -15.98
N ARG A 181 -8.57 19.68 -15.56
CA ARG A 181 -9.84 20.10 -16.14
C ARG A 181 -9.59 20.20 -17.65
N LYS A 182 -10.35 19.47 -18.47
CA LYS A 182 -10.38 19.74 -19.91
C LYS A 182 -10.81 21.20 -20.04
N ASP A 183 -9.98 21.97 -20.72
CA ASP A 183 -10.11 23.42 -20.88
C ASP A 183 -11.56 23.85 -21.16
N SER A 184 -12.06 24.78 -20.34
CA SER A 184 -13.07 25.74 -20.81
C SER A 184 -12.50 26.47 -22.04
N PRO A 185 -13.33 26.86 -23.04
CA PRO A 185 -12.82 27.44 -24.28
C PRO A 185 -11.94 28.65 -23.95
N LYS A 186 -10.70 28.64 -24.47
CA LYS A 186 -9.76 29.76 -24.35
C LYS A 186 -10.45 31.02 -24.87
N ILE A 187 -10.87 31.90 -23.97
CA ILE A 187 -11.22 33.28 -24.32
C ILE A 187 -9.93 33.88 -24.87
N SER A 188 -9.93 34.15 -26.17
CA SER A 188 -8.85 34.83 -26.87
C SER A 188 -8.50 36.11 -26.12
N SER A 189 -7.27 36.17 -25.61
CA SER A 189 -6.69 37.40 -25.07
C SER A 189 -6.68 38.46 -26.18
N PRO A 190 -7.01 39.74 -25.90
CA PRO A 190 -6.96 40.76 -26.91
C PRO A 190 -5.51 40.94 -27.38
N LYS A 191 -5.33 41.03 -28.70
CA LYS A 191 -4.04 41.27 -29.36
C LYS A 191 -3.35 42.48 -28.70
N LYS A 192 -2.11 42.29 -28.21
CA LYS A 192 -1.20 43.41 -27.92
C LYS A 192 -1.07 44.25 -29.20
N VAL A 193 -1.60 45.47 -29.16
CA VAL A 193 -1.32 46.51 -30.15
C VAL A 193 0.18 46.79 -30.09
N LYS A 194 0.90 46.49 -31.18
CA LYS A 194 2.28 46.94 -31.36
C LYS A 194 2.24 48.44 -31.57
N LEU A 195 2.79 49.20 -30.64
CA LEU A 195 3.07 50.62 -30.80
C LEU A 195 4.27 50.74 -31.77
N SER A 196 4.01 50.85 -33.07
CA SER A 196 5.02 51.22 -34.05
C SER A 196 5.15 52.75 -34.05
N LYS A 197 6.29 53.24 -33.55
CA LYS A 197 6.78 54.59 -33.85
C LYS A 197 6.96 54.70 -35.37
N ALA A 198 6.18 55.57 -36.00
CA ALA A 198 6.46 56.09 -37.33
C ALA A 198 6.10 57.58 -37.33
N SER A 199 7.13 58.40 -37.50
CA SER A 199 7.08 59.82 -37.77
C SER A 199 6.54 60.07 -39.17
N SER A 200 5.56 60.97 -39.32
CA SER A 200 5.42 61.82 -40.51
C SER A 200 4.32 62.88 -40.31
N THR A 201 4.78 64.12 -40.18
CA THR A 201 4.34 65.32 -40.91
C THR A 201 2.86 65.75 -40.85
N VAL A 202 2.63 66.91 -40.20
CA VAL A 202 1.42 67.73 -40.32
C VAL A 202 1.70 68.85 -41.34
N PRO A 203 0.87 69.07 -42.37
CA PRO A 203 0.92 70.30 -43.17
C PRO A 203 0.02 71.37 -42.52
N SER A 204 0.60 72.53 -42.24
CA SER A 204 -0.14 73.71 -41.75
C SER A 204 -0.03 74.80 -42.81
N ASP A 205 -1.13 74.95 -43.53
CA ASP A 205 -1.39 75.95 -44.56
C ASP A 205 -1.55 77.35 -43.92
N LYS A 206 -0.72 78.31 -44.31
CA LYS A 206 -0.96 79.74 -44.13
C LYS A 206 -0.68 80.45 -45.45
N ARG A 207 -1.77 81.00 -45.97
CA ARG A 207 -1.94 81.77 -47.19
C ARG A 207 -1.09 83.03 -47.27
N ASP A 208 -0.71 83.30 -48.53
CA ASP A 208 -0.76 84.57 -49.26
C ASP A 208 -0.02 85.78 -48.68
N SER A 209 1.08 86.18 -49.33
CA SER A 209 1.03 87.13 -50.45
C SER A 209 2.38 87.83 -50.64
N VAL A 210 2.77 87.98 -51.90
CA VAL A 210 4.01 88.57 -52.38
C VAL A 210 3.76 90.04 -52.77
N SER A 211 4.83 90.84 -52.70
CA SER A 211 5.07 92.12 -53.41
C SER A 211 4.63 93.41 -52.69
N SER A 212 5.60 94.25 -52.32
CA SER A 212 5.84 95.60 -52.90
C SER A 212 7.00 96.32 -52.18
N LEU A 213 8.00 96.75 -52.97
CA LEU A 213 9.00 97.80 -52.76
C LEU A 213 9.99 97.69 -51.57
#